data_AF-G0W9K8-F1
#
_entry.id   AF-G0W9K8-F1
#
_cell.length_a   1.000
_cell.length_b   1.000
_cell.length_c   1.000
_cell.angle_alpha   90.00
_cell.angle_beta   90.00
_cell.angle_gamma   90.00
#
_symmetry.space_group_name_H-M   'P 1'
#
loop_
_entity.id
_entity.type
_entity.pdbx_description
1 polymer ?
#
loop_
_entity_poly.entity_id
_entity_poly.type
_entity_poly.pdbx_seq_one_letter_code
_entity_poly.pdbx_strand_id
1 'polypeptide(L)' 'MNRFALILVIAAFYTLWLFLPIFGWDGKIPFFPIPSDYAIYLPIFLLMTGFTLIGTFLGFLLILN' A
#
# COMPACT_ATOMS: atom_id res chain seq x y z
N MET A 1 21.16 2.07 3.68
CA MET A 1 20.44 1.66 4.90
C MET A 1 19.08 2.33 5.09
N ASN A 2 18.91 3.62 4.78
CA ASN A 2 17.66 4.35 5.06
C ASN A 2 16.41 3.78 4.34
N ARG A 3 16.56 3.23 3.13
CA ARG A 3 15.44 2.65 2.37
C ARG A 3 14.84 1.41 3.05
N PHE A 4 15.69 0.56 3.63
CA PHE A 4 15.22 -0.63 4.35
C PHE A 4 14.48 -0.24 5.63
N ALA A 5 15.02 0.72 6.39
CA ALA A 5 14.35 1.25 7.57
C ALA A 5 12.99 1.87 7.22
N LEU A 6 12.90 2.61 6.10
CA LEU A 6 11.65 3.19 5.62
C LEU A 6 10.62 2.11 5.27
N ILE A 7 11.01 1.06 4.54
CA ILE A 7 10.13 -0.07 4.20
C ILE A 7 9.63 -0.76 5.47
N LEU A 8 10.51 -0.96 6.45
CA LEU A 8 10.16 -1.59 7.72
C LEU A 8 9.15 -0.75 8.50
N VAL A 9 9.30 0.57 8.52
CA VAL A 9 8.33 1.48 9.15
C VAL A 9 6.97 1.43 8.45
N ILE A 10 6.93 1.45 7.12
CA ILE A 10 5.68 1.32 6.35
C ILE A 10 5.02 -0.04 6.63
N ALA A 11 5.80 -1.12 6.65
CA ALA A 11 5.29 -2.46 6.92
C ALA A 11 4.73 -2.57 8.34
N ALA A 12 5.43 -2.03 9.34
CA ALA A 12 4.96 -2.00 10.72
C ALA A 12 3.68 -1.17 10.87
N PHE A 13 3.62 0.01 10.24
CA PHE A 13 2.43 0.86 10.22
C PHE A 13 1.22 0.14 9.60
N TYR A 14 1.39 -0.49 8.44
CA TYR A 14 0.34 -1.27 7.78
C TYR A 14 -0.09 -2.48 8.62
N THR A 15 0.85 -3.13 9.29
CA THR A 15 0.53 -4.24 10.20
C THR A 15 -0.33 -3.74 11.34
N LEU A 16 0.07 -2.67 12.05
CA LEU A 16 -0.75 -2.11 13.13
C LEU A 16 -2.16 -1.71 12.66
N TRP A 17 -2.27 -1.18 11.44
CA TRP A 17 -3.54 -0.83 10.83
C TRP A 17 -4.48 -2.03 10.70
N LEU A 18 -3.99 -3.17 10.20
CA LEU A 18 -4.79 -4.38 10.05
C LEU A 18 -5.25 -4.97 11.38
N PHE A 19 -4.55 -4.69 12.48
CA PHE A 19 -4.90 -5.19 13.81
C PHE A 19 -5.92 -4.28 14.55
N LEU A 20 -6.22 -3.08 14.06
CA LEU A 20 -7.21 -2.18 14.67
C LEU A 20 -8.58 -2.83 14.97
N PRO A 21 -9.16 -3.66 14.07
CA PRO A 21 -10.46 -4.28 14.33
C PRO A 21 -10.44 -5.21 15.54
N ILE A 22 -9.31 -5.87 15.80
CA ILE A 22 -9.14 -6.80 16.94
C ILE A 22 -9.31 -6.07 18.28
N PHE A 23 -8.88 -4.81 18.33
CA PHE A 23 -9.02 -3.97 19.52
C PHE A 23 -10.30 -3.11 19.51
N GLY A 24 -11.16 -3.24 18.50
CA GLY A 24 -12.37 -2.44 18.35
C GLY A 24 -12.08 -0.94 18.16
N TRP A 25 -10.92 -0.62 17.57
CA TRP A 25 -10.43 0.75 17.34
C TRP A 25 -10.62 1.23 15.91
N ASP A 26 -11.18 0.39 15.04
CA ASP A 26 -11.48 0.78 13.66
C ASP A 26 -12.43 1.99 13.62
N GLY A 27 -12.11 2.96 12.78
CA GLY A 27 -12.81 4.25 12.68
C GLY A 27 -12.71 5.20 13.89
N LYS A 28 -12.08 4.79 15.01
CA LYS A 28 -11.92 5.65 16.21
C LYS A 28 -10.61 6.42 16.22
N ILE A 29 -9.60 5.94 15.49
CA ILE A 29 -8.27 6.55 15.44
C ILE A 29 -8.14 7.31 14.12
N PRO A 30 -8.04 8.65 14.11
CA PRO A 30 -7.96 9.46 12.89
C PRO A 30 -6.62 9.33 12.14
N PHE A 31 -5.68 8.57 12.69
CA PHE A 31 -4.35 8.34 12.13
C PHE A 31 -4.35 7.40 10.91
N PHE A 32 -5.43 6.62 10.73
CA PHE A 32 -5.56 5.67 9.63
C PHE A 32 -6.50 6.23 8.54
N PRO A 33 -6.05 6.29 7.27
CA PRO A 33 -6.75 7.06 6.25
C PRO A 33 -8.01 6.39 5.69
N ILE A 34 -8.15 5.07 5.80
CA ILE A 34 -9.32 4.28 5.37
C ILE A 34 -9.67 3.22 6.43
N PRO A 35 -10.91 2.70 6.45
CA PRO A 35 -11.27 1.58 7.33
C PRO A 35 -10.39 0.35 7.07
N SER A 36 -10.10 -0.42 8.12
CA SER A 36 -9.22 -1.58 8.04
C SER A 36 -9.72 -2.65 7.05
N ASP A 37 -11.04 -2.77 6.89
CA ASP A 37 -11.65 -3.67 5.89
C ASP A 37 -11.25 -3.34 4.45
N TYR A 38 -11.01 -2.07 4.15
CA TYR A 38 -10.53 -1.64 2.84
C TYR A 38 -9.00 -1.69 2.73
N ALA A 39 -8.29 -1.53 3.85
CA ALA A 39 -6.83 -1.58 3.90
C ALA A 39 -6.28 -2.93 3.40
N ILE A 40 -7.01 -4.03 3.58
CA ILE A 40 -6.61 -5.37 3.09
C ILE A 40 -6.42 -5.43 1.57
N TYR A 41 -7.13 -4.59 0.81
CA TYR A 41 -7.04 -4.54 -0.66
C TYR A 41 -5.88 -3.65 -1.15
N LEU A 42 -5.26 -2.87 -0.26
CA LEU A 42 -4.18 -1.93 -0.60
C LEU A 42 -3.01 -2.63 -1.31
N PRO A 43 -2.51 -3.81 -0.89
CA PRO A 43 -1.40 -4.49 -1.57
C PRO A 43 -1.77 -4.90 -3.01
N ILE A 44 -3.00 -5.39 -3.21
CA ILE A 44 -3.48 -5.80 -4.54
C ILE A 44 -3.58 -4.58 -5.45
N PHE A 45 -4.14 -3.47 -4.94
CA PHE A 45 -4.23 -2.22 -5.68
C PHE A 45 -2.85 -1.66 -6.05
N LEU A 46 -1.88 -1.67 -5.14
CA LEU A 46 -0.51 -1.24 -5.39
C LEU A 46 0.19 -2.13 -6.44
N LEU A 47 -0.06 -3.43 -6.40
CA LEU A 47 0.48 -4.37 -7.39
C LEU A 47 -0.10 -4.08 -8.78
N MET A 48 -1.42 -3.94 -8.89
CA MET A 48 -2.09 -3.68 -10.17
C MET A 48 -1.67 -2.33 -10.76
N THR A 49 -1.60 -1.28 -9.94
CA THR A 49 -1.18 0.05 -10.38
C THR A 49 0.28 0.06 -10.82
N GLY A 50 1.18 -0.53 -10.03
CA GLY A 50 2.59 -0.67 -10.38
C GLY A 50 2.80 -1.45 -11.68
N PHE A 51 2.14 -2.60 -11.82
CA PHE A 51 2.18 -3.40 -13.05
C PHE A 51 1.68 -2.61 -14.26
N THR A 52 0.55 -1.92 -14.13
CA THR A 52 -0.06 -1.15 -15.22
C THR A 52 0.83 0.02 -15.64
N LEU A 53 1.39 0.77 -14.68
CA LEU A 53 2.27 1.90 -14.95
C LEU A 53 3.56 1.45 -15.64
N ILE A 54 4.22 0.42 -15.11
CA ILE A 54 5.47 -0.10 -15.68
C ILE A 54 5.21 -0.70 -17.05
N GLY A 55 4.16 -1.51 -17.21
CA GLY A 55 3.80 -2.10 -18.50
C GLY A 55 3.48 -1.05 -19.55
N THR A 56 2.74 -0.01 -19.20
CA THR A 56 2.42 1.12 -20.11
C THR A 56 3.69 1.87 -20.50
N PHE A 57 4.57 2.16 -19.54
CA PHE A 57 5.84 2.82 -19.80
C PHE A 57 6.73 2.01 -20.75
N LEU A 58 6.85 0.70 -20.52
CA LEU A 58 7.59 -0.20 -21.40
C LEU A 58 6.98 -0.26 -22.81
N GLY A 59 5.66 -0.34 -22.92
CA GLY A 59 4.96 -0.32 -24.21
C GLY A 59 5.17 1.00 -24.96
N PHE A 60 5.15 2.13 -24.27
CA PHE A 60 5.43 3.44 -24.84
C PHE A 60 6.86 3.53 -25.38
N LEU A 61 7.84 3.04 -24.62
CA LEU A 61 9.24 2.97 -25.08
C LEU A 61 9.41 2.12 -26.33
N LEU A 62 8.71 0.99 -26.44
CA LEU A 62 8.76 0.11 -27.61
C LEU A 62 8.16 0.75 -28.87
N ILE A 63 7.18 1.65 -28.74
CA ILE A 63 6.57 2.33 -29.89
C ILE A 63 7.44 3.49 -30.36
N LEU A 64 8.15 4.16 -29.45
CA LEU A 64 8.98 5.32 -29.76
C LEU A 64 10.36 4.98 -30.34
N ASN A 65 10.80 3.73 -30.23
CA ASN A 65 12.13 3.26 -30.61
C ASN A 65 12.09 2.36 -31.83
#